data_AF-A0A367HTW1-F1
#
_entry.id   AF-A0A367HTW1-F1
#
_cell.length_a   1.000
_cell.length_b   1.000
_cell.length_c   1.000
_cell.angle_alpha   90.00
_cell.angle_beta   90.00
_cell.angle_gamma   90.00
#
_symmetry.space_group_name_H-M   'P 1'
#
loop_
_entity.id
_entity.type
_entity.pdbx_description
1 polymer ?
#
loop_
_entity_poly.entity_id
_entity_poly.type
_entity_poly.pdbx_seq_one_letter_code
_entity_poly.pdbx_strand_id
1 'polypeptide(L)'
;MGGRLISLGQRLIGCPSRFSHAFLVLDNGQIIQGEPGGAKIYSESDWPGAVYSKLPLTDSQRAAIVAAGRALVGTPYSWLDYVAIGAQRLGLPFKGLRRYVSDSGHMICSQLVADAYASAGVELFPDRAPGNVTPGDLARLINAR
;
A
#
# COMPACT_ATOMS: atom_id res chain seq x y z
N MET A 1 -28.45 -7.50 -2.21
CA MET A 1 -28.31 -6.73 -3.47
C MET A 1 -27.61 -5.43 -3.14
N GLY A 2 -26.35 -5.27 -3.57
CA GLY A 2 -25.53 -4.09 -3.25
C GLY A 2 -24.23 -4.09 -4.06
N GLY A 3 -24.24 -4.67 -5.25
CA GLY A 3 -23.15 -4.57 -6.22
C GLY A 3 -23.44 -3.38 -7.13
N ARG A 4 -22.88 -2.21 -6.80
CA ARG A 4 -22.81 -1.00 -7.66
C ARG A 4 -22.17 0.13 -6.85
N LEU A 5 -20.84 0.13 -6.73
CA LEU A 5 -20.02 1.32 -6.45
C LEU A 5 -18.51 1.03 -6.41
N ILE A 6 -18.09 -0.22 -6.59
CA ILE A 6 -16.69 -0.59 -6.80
C ILE A 6 -16.41 -0.61 -8.32
N SER A 7 -16.43 0.55 -8.99
CA SER A 7 -16.01 0.59 -10.41
C SER A 7 -15.51 1.93 -10.97
N LEU A 8 -15.47 3.03 -10.21
CA LEU A 8 -14.95 4.30 -10.76
C LEU A 8 -13.46 4.57 -10.49
N GLY A 9 -12.89 4.08 -9.37
CA GLY A 9 -11.46 4.29 -9.05
C GLY A 9 -10.51 3.39 -9.86
N GLN A 10 -10.96 2.18 -10.23
CA GLN A 10 -10.17 1.18 -10.97
C GLN A 10 -9.80 1.60 -12.40
N ARG A 11 -10.37 2.69 -12.93
CA ARG A 11 -10.20 3.10 -14.33
C ARG A 11 -9.21 4.26 -14.54
N LEU A 12 -8.75 4.93 -13.49
CA LEU A 12 -7.91 6.13 -13.60
C LEU A 12 -6.42 5.94 -13.26
N ILE A 13 -6.03 4.82 -12.64
CA ILE A 13 -4.62 4.57 -12.25
C ILE A 13 -3.86 3.73 -13.29
N GLY A 14 -4.54 3.09 -14.26
CA GLY A 14 -3.84 2.44 -15.37
C GLY A 14 -2.85 1.33 -14.95
N CYS A 15 -3.03 0.70 -13.79
CA CYS A 15 -2.38 -0.57 -13.48
C CYS A 15 -3.41 -1.69 -13.69
N PRO A 16 -3.29 -2.51 -14.74
CA PRO A 16 -4.21 -3.62 -15.03
C PRO A 16 -4.05 -4.80 -14.05
N SER A 17 -3.67 -4.53 -12.81
CA SER A 17 -3.57 -5.53 -11.75
C SER A 17 -4.95 -5.80 -11.16
N ARG A 18 -5.28 -7.08 -10.96
CA ARG A 18 -6.48 -7.49 -10.20
C ARG A 18 -6.39 -7.07 -8.72
N PHE A 19 -5.19 -6.77 -8.24
CA PHE A 19 -4.93 -6.30 -6.88
C PHE A 19 -4.96 -4.78 -6.83
N SER A 20 -5.98 -4.24 -6.18
CA SER A 20 -6.09 -2.82 -5.90
C SER A 20 -5.51 -2.44 -4.54
N HIS A 21 -5.24 -3.38 -3.64
CA HIS A 21 -4.90 -3.05 -2.25
C HIS A 21 -3.81 -3.96 -1.69
N ALA A 22 -3.04 -3.44 -0.75
CA ALA A 22 -1.97 -4.14 -0.05
C ALA A 22 -1.99 -3.80 1.44
N PHE A 23 -1.48 -4.69 2.26
CA PHE A 23 -1.37 -4.50 3.70
C PHE A 23 -0.17 -5.29 4.22
N LEU A 24 0.26 -4.97 5.44
CA LEU A 24 1.32 -5.68 6.14
C LEU A 24 0.71 -6.54 7.24
N VAL A 25 1.08 -7.82 7.28
CA VAL A 25 0.68 -8.75 8.35
C VAL A 25 1.56 -8.53 9.58
N LEU A 26 0.91 -8.46 10.75
CA LEU A 26 1.55 -8.36 12.06
C LEU A 26 1.63 -9.76 12.73
N ASP A 27 2.06 -9.80 13.99
CA ASP A 27 2.38 -11.02 14.74
C ASP A 27 1.17 -11.71 15.41
N ASN A 28 0.01 -11.05 15.47
CA ASN A 28 -1.13 -11.46 16.29
C ASN A 28 -2.47 -11.52 15.53
N GLY A 29 -2.44 -11.98 14.27
CA GLY A 29 -3.64 -12.04 13.42
C GLY A 29 -4.19 -10.66 13.08
N GLN A 30 -3.32 -9.66 13.09
CA GLN A 30 -3.63 -8.28 12.75
C GLN A 30 -2.93 -7.89 11.46
N ILE A 31 -3.49 -6.93 10.76
CA ILE A 31 -2.87 -6.28 9.60
C ILE A 31 -2.80 -4.79 9.83
N ILE A 32 -1.80 -4.14 9.25
CA ILE A 32 -1.75 -2.67 9.13
C ILE A 32 -1.78 -2.27 7.67
N GLN A 33 -2.55 -1.23 7.38
CA GLN A 33 -2.65 -0.65 6.06
C GLN A 33 -2.69 0.86 6.13
N GLY A 34 -2.13 1.50 5.10
CA GLY A 34 -2.26 2.93 4.90
C GLY A 34 -3.62 3.25 4.29
N GLU A 35 -4.33 4.23 4.85
CA GLU A 35 -5.57 4.75 4.29
C GLU A 35 -5.59 6.29 4.31
N PRO A 36 -6.52 6.93 3.60
CA PRO A 36 -6.76 8.37 3.76
C PRO A 36 -7.06 8.69 5.23
N GLY A 37 -6.17 9.46 5.87
CA GLY A 37 -6.25 9.79 7.29
C GLY A 37 -5.20 9.10 8.18
N GLY A 38 -4.36 8.23 7.62
CA GLY A 38 -3.21 7.63 8.30
C GLY A 38 -3.22 6.10 8.30
N ALA A 39 -2.17 5.48 8.83
CA ALA A 39 -2.11 4.03 8.94
C ALA A 39 -2.96 3.51 10.10
N LYS A 40 -3.73 2.46 9.87
CA LYS A 40 -4.58 1.82 10.90
C LYS A 40 -4.45 0.30 10.90
N ILE A 41 -4.69 -0.27 12.08
CA ILE A 41 -4.65 -1.72 12.33
C ILE A 41 -6.06 -2.30 12.29
N TYR A 42 -6.18 -3.47 11.68
CA TYR A 42 -7.42 -4.24 11.57
C TYR A 42 -7.18 -5.73 11.86
N SER A 43 -8.26 -6.50 11.95
CA SER A 43 -8.19 -7.96 12.09
C SER A 43 -7.92 -8.61 10.73
N GLU A 44 -6.97 -9.53 10.66
CA GLU A 44 -6.69 -10.30 9.42
C GLU A 44 -7.94 -11.03 8.91
N SER A 45 -8.82 -11.45 9.82
CA SER A 45 -10.08 -12.15 9.51
C SER A 45 -11.02 -11.38 8.59
N ASP A 46 -10.90 -10.05 8.52
CA ASP A 46 -11.79 -9.23 7.69
C ASP A 46 -11.42 -9.31 6.19
N TRP A 47 -10.32 -10.00 5.86
CA TRP A 47 -9.82 -10.21 4.49
C TRP A 47 -9.70 -11.70 4.10
N PRO A 48 -10.81 -12.46 4.03
CA PRO A 48 -10.77 -13.90 3.74
C PRO A 48 -10.28 -14.28 2.32
N GLY A 49 -10.19 -13.30 1.40
CA GLY A 49 -9.73 -13.51 0.02
C GLY A 49 -8.33 -12.96 -0.27
N ALA A 50 -7.56 -12.57 0.76
CA ALA A 50 -6.25 -12.00 0.55
C ALA A 50 -5.21 -13.03 0.09
N VAL A 51 -4.23 -12.55 -0.66
CA VAL A 51 -3.06 -13.32 -1.08
C VAL A 51 -1.86 -12.85 -0.27
N TYR A 52 -1.16 -13.79 0.34
CA TYR A 52 -0.03 -13.51 1.22
C TYR A 52 1.31 -13.80 0.54
N SER A 53 2.29 -12.93 0.78
CA SER A 53 3.66 -13.13 0.33
C SER A 53 4.32 -14.31 1.02
N LYS A 54 5.08 -15.12 0.28
CA LYS A 54 5.97 -16.17 0.84
C LYS A 54 7.44 -15.79 0.78
N LEU A 55 7.74 -14.49 0.95
CA LEU A 55 9.11 -13.99 0.91
C LEU A 55 9.95 -14.65 2.01
N PRO A 56 11.16 -15.13 1.70
CA PRO A 56 12.05 -15.70 2.71
C PRO A 56 12.54 -14.58 3.63
N LEU A 57 12.10 -14.61 4.88
CA LEU A 57 12.46 -13.65 5.92
C LEU A 57 13.02 -14.41 7.13
N THR A 58 14.11 -13.91 7.69
CA THR A 58 14.58 -14.35 9.00
C THR A 58 13.62 -13.90 10.11
N ASP A 59 13.66 -14.56 11.26
CA ASP A 59 12.81 -14.18 12.40
C ASP A 59 13.09 -12.76 12.88
N SER A 60 14.35 -12.32 12.84
CA SER A 60 14.74 -10.94 13.18
C SER A 60 14.17 -9.93 12.19
N GLN A 61 14.24 -10.20 10.88
CA GLN A 61 13.61 -9.36 9.87
C GLN A 61 12.10 -9.30 10.06
N ARG A 62 11.44 -10.44 10.32
CA ARG A 62 10.01 -10.49 10.57
C ARG A 62 9.63 -9.62 11.78
N ALA A 63 10.34 -9.75 12.90
CA ALA A 63 10.10 -8.93 14.08
C ALA A 63 10.34 -7.43 13.81
N ALA A 64 11.40 -7.08 13.08
CA ALA A 64 11.70 -5.70 12.71
C ALA A 64 10.63 -5.11 11.80
N ILE A 65 10.13 -5.86 10.82
CA ILE A 65 9.04 -5.45 9.92
C ILE A 65 7.76 -5.18 10.72
N VAL A 66 7.40 -6.08 11.65
CA VAL A 66 6.23 -5.89 12.51
C VAL A 66 6.38 -4.65 13.38
N ALA A 67 7.56 -4.44 13.98
CA ALA A 67 7.84 -3.26 14.79
C ALA A 67 7.75 -1.96 13.96
N ALA A 68 8.34 -1.95 12.77
CA ALA A 68 8.26 -0.83 11.83
C ALA A 68 6.81 -0.54 11.43
N GLY A 69 6.04 -1.58 11.09
CA GLY A 69 4.62 -1.46 10.80
C GLY A 69 3.85 -0.80 11.94
N ARG A 70 4.02 -1.27 13.18
CA ARG A 70 3.35 -0.69 14.35
C ARG A 70 3.75 0.77 14.61
N ALA A 71 5.00 1.13 14.34
CA ALA A 71 5.48 2.52 14.48
C ALA A 71 4.82 3.49 13.49
N LEU A 72 4.28 2.98 12.37
CA LEU A 72 3.59 3.79 11.36
C LEU A 72 2.13 4.11 11.75
N VAL A 73 1.57 3.48 12.78
CA VAL A 73 0.17 3.71 13.20
C VAL A 73 -0.08 5.18 13.47
N GLY A 74 -1.15 5.72 12.88
CA GLY A 74 -1.52 7.13 13.04
C GLY A 74 -0.60 8.12 12.32
N THR A 75 0.48 7.65 11.66
CA THR A 75 1.30 8.51 10.82
C THR A 75 0.42 9.07 9.71
N PRO A 76 0.17 10.38 9.67
CA PRO A 76 -0.56 10.98 8.58
C PRO A 76 0.34 10.89 7.36
N TYR A 77 -0.02 10.03 6.42
CA TYR A 77 0.67 10.01 5.14
C TYR A 77 0.56 11.39 4.53
N SER A 78 1.72 11.99 4.19
CA SER A 78 1.81 13.36 3.68
C SER A 78 1.11 13.46 2.33
N TRP A 79 -0.19 13.70 2.40
CA TRP A 79 -1.09 13.89 1.26
C TRP A 79 -0.55 14.92 0.27
N LEU A 80 0.25 15.90 0.73
CA LEU A 80 0.92 16.91 -0.09
C LEU A 80 2.05 16.34 -0.96
N ASP A 81 2.81 15.36 -0.45
CA ASP A 81 3.87 14.72 -1.23
C ASP A 81 3.28 13.83 -2.33
N TYR A 82 2.11 13.21 -2.07
CA TYR A 82 1.36 12.48 -3.11
C TYR A 82 0.74 13.39 -4.16
N VAL A 83 0.20 14.54 -3.75
CA VAL A 83 -0.26 15.59 -4.67
C VAL A 83 0.90 15.96 -5.60
N ALA A 84 2.11 16.20 -5.07
CA ALA A 84 3.28 16.53 -5.88
C ALA A 84 3.69 15.39 -6.84
N ILE A 85 3.80 14.15 -6.35
CA ILE A 85 4.20 12.98 -7.16
C ILE A 85 3.16 12.66 -8.25
N GLY A 86 1.87 12.72 -7.91
CA GLY A 86 0.76 12.50 -8.84
C GLY A 86 0.63 13.60 -9.89
N ALA A 87 0.81 14.86 -9.49
CA ALA A 87 0.84 16.01 -10.40
C ALA A 87 2.01 15.92 -11.38
N GLN A 88 3.21 15.56 -10.89
CA GLN A 88 4.40 15.41 -11.73
C GLN A 88 4.25 14.28 -12.76
N ARG A 89 3.58 13.17 -12.39
CA ARG A 89 3.35 12.05 -13.31
C ARG A 89 2.32 12.31 -14.38
N LEU A 90 1.24 13.03 -14.06
CA LEU A 90 0.07 13.10 -14.93
C LEU A 90 -0.11 14.47 -15.60
N GLY A 91 0.70 15.47 -15.24
CA GLY A 91 0.55 16.85 -15.73
C GLY A 91 -0.81 17.46 -15.39
N LEU A 92 -1.47 16.95 -14.34
CA LEU A 92 -2.88 17.23 -14.06
C LEU A 92 -3.06 18.48 -13.19
N PRO A 93 -4.15 19.24 -13.41
CA PRO A 93 -4.47 20.39 -12.57
C PRO A 93 -4.87 19.96 -11.15
N PHE A 94 -4.51 20.80 -10.17
CA PHE A 94 -4.67 20.58 -8.72
C PHE A 94 -6.10 20.17 -8.26
N LYS A 95 -7.15 20.51 -9.02
CA LYS A 95 -8.54 20.14 -8.69
C LYS A 95 -8.84 18.66 -8.93
N GLY A 96 -8.28 18.03 -9.98
CA GLY A 96 -8.45 16.59 -10.24
C GLY A 96 -7.61 15.72 -9.30
N LEU A 97 -6.54 16.32 -8.78
CA LEU A 97 -5.56 15.67 -7.93
C LEU A 97 -6.07 15.32 -6.54
N ARG A 98 -6.93 16.16 -5.94
CA ARG A 98 -7.60 15.82 -4.67
C ARG A 98 -8.42 14.54 -4.78
N ARG A 99 -9.18 14.40 -5.87
CA ARG A 99 -9.95 13.18 -6.17
C ARG A 99 -9.04 11.99 -6.42
N TYR A 100 -8.00 12.18 -7.22
CA TYR A 100 -6.98 11.15 -7.45
C TYR A 100 -6.35 10.67 -6.14
N VAL A 101 -6.04 11.56 -5.19
CA VAL A 101 -5.46 11.20 -3.88
C VAL A 101 -6.45 10.43 -3.00
N SER A 102 -7.72 10.85 -2.97
CA SER A 102 -8.77 10.05 -2.31
C SER A 102 -8.90 8.66 -2.93
N ASP A 103 -8.74 8.55 -4.24
CA ASP A 103 -8.75 7.28 -4.98
C ASP A 103 -7.41 6.52 -4.89
N SER A 104 -6.31 7.17 -4.47
CA SER A 104 -4.97 6.60 -4.39
C SER A 104 -4.65 5.96 -3.04
N GLY A 105 -5.63 5.68 -2.18
CA GLY A 105 -5.43 4.91 -0.95
C GLY A 105 -4.63 3.62 -1.20
N HIS A 106 -4.78 3.06 -2.39
CA HIS A 106 -4.01 1.95 -2.96
C HIS A 106 -2.48 2.21 -3.08
N MET A 107 -2.07 3.43 -3.39
CA MET A 107 -0.64 3.81 -3.41
C MET A 107 -0.11 3.89 -1.98
N ILE A 108 -0.86 4.51 -1.08
CA ILE A 108 -0.47 4.70 0.31
C ILE A 108 -0.29 3.35 1.02
N CYS A 109 -1.19 2.39 0.77
CA CYS A 109 -1.12 1.09 1.40
C CYS A 109 0.08 0.25 0.93
N SER A 110 0.44 0.32 -0.36
CA SER A 110 1.58 -0.41 -0.90
C SER A 110 2.93 0.22 -0.52
N GLN A 111 2.97 1.54 -0.37
CA GLN A 111 4.15 2.24 0.14
C GLN A 111 4.40 1.92 1.61
N LEU A 112 3.35 1.87 2.44
CA LEU A 112 3.47 1.42 3.83
C LEU A 112 4.18 0.08 3.93
N VAL A 113 3.78 -0.88 3.09
CA VAL A 113 4.42 -2.19 3.04
C VAL A 113 5.89 -2.07 2.66
N ALA A 114 6.21 -1.33 1.60
CA ALA A 114 7.60 -1.15 1.17
C ALA A 114 8.47 -0.46 2.24
N ASP A 115 7.95 0.59 2.88
CA ASP A 115 8.66 1.37 3.91
C ASP A 115 8.94 0.52 5.15
N ALA A 116 7.97 -0.31 5.58
CA ALA A 116 8.15 -1.22 6.70
C ALA A 116 9.22 -2.29 6.42
N TYR A 117 9.26 -2.82 5.20
CA TYR A 117 10.30 -3.76 4.77
C TYR A 117 11.68 -3.10 4.68
N ALA A 118 11.77 -1.91 4.08
CA ALA A 118 13.02 -1.16 3.97
C ALA A 118 13.59 -0.79 5.35
N SER A 119 12.73 -0.41 6.30
CA SER A 119 13.11 -0.12 7.69
C SER A 119 13.69 -1.33 8.43
N ALA A 120 13.39 -2.55 7.96
CA ALA A 120 13.94 -3.79 8.47
C ALA A 120 15.17 -4.28 7.67
N GLY A 121 15.70 -3.46 6.75
CA GLY A 121 16.83 -3.81 5.88
C GLY A 121 16.45 -4.78 4.76
N VAL A 122 15.16 -4.89 4.41
CA VAL A 122 14.69 -5.72 3.30
C VAL A 122 14.21 -4.82 2.17
N GLU A 123 15.06 -4.61 1.17
CA GLU A 123 14.70 -3.81 -0.01
C GLU A 123 13.87 -4.65 -0.99
N LEU A 124 12.57 -4.35 -1.10
CA LEU A 124 11.68 -5.03 -2.05
C LEU A 124 11.86 -4.55 -3.50
N PHE A 125 12.26 -3.28 -3.68
CA PHE A 125 12.41 -2.63 -4.98
C PHE A 125 13.65 -1.72 -4.99
N PRO A 126 14.86 -2.27 -5.17
CA PRO A 126 16.11 -1.50 -5.12
C PRO A 126 16.26 -0.53 -6.30
N ASP A 127 15.51 -0.74 -7.38
CA ASP A 127 15.53 0.06 -8.60
C ASP A 127 14.60 1.29 -8.56
N ARG A 128 13.95 1.55 -7.42
CA ARG A 128 12.87 2.55 -7.32
C ARG A 128 13.10 3.57 -6.22
N ALA A 129 12.68 4.81 -6.50
CA ALA A 129 12.64 5.86 -5.50
C ALA A 129 11.65 5.50 -4.36
N PRO A 130 11.94 5.91 -3.10
CA PRO A 130 11.01 5.78 -1.99
C PRO A 130 9.63 6.37 -2.34
N GLY A 131 8.55 5.67 -1.97
CA GLY A 131 7.19 6.08 -2.35
C GLY A 131 6.80 5.79 -3.81
N ASN A 132 7.60 5.04 -4.58
CA ASN A 132 7.27 4.66 -5.96
C ASN A 132 6.91 3.17 -6.11
N VAL A 133 5.99 2.72 -5.26
CA VAL A 133 5.49 1.35 -5.22
C VAL A 133 3.97 1.36 -5.36
N THR A 134 3.44 0.47 -6.21
CA THR A 134 2.00 0.25 -6.39
C THR A 134 1.60 -1.14 -5.86
N PRO A 135 0.32 -1.41 -5.57
CA PRO A 135 -0.13 -2.77 -5.24
C PRO A 135 0.13 -3.78 -6.35
N GLY A 136 0.09 -3.34 -7.61
CA GLY A 136 0.43 -4.18 -8.76
C GLY A 136 1.90 -4.60 -8.79
N ASP A 137 2.80 -3.77 -8.26
CA ASP A 137 4.20 -4.12 -8.11
C ASP A 137 4.41 -5.19 -7.06
N LEU A 138 3.77 -5.03 -5.90
CA LEU A 138 3.78 -6.05 -4.84
C LEU A 138 3.17 -7.36 -5.33
N ALA A 139 2.05 -7.30 -6.05
CA ALA A 139 1.43 -8.49 -6.63
C ALA A 139 2.36 -9.22 -7.61
N ARG A 140 3.07 -8.48 -8.48
CA ARG A 140 4.08 -9.04 -9.38
C ARG A 140 5.25 -9.64 -8.62
N LEU A 141 5.74 -8.97 -7.59
CA LEU A 141 6.83 -9.45 -6.74
C LEU A 141 6.53 -10.84 -6.15
N ILE A 142 5.28 -11.07 -5.75
CA ILE A 142 4.85 -12.34 -5.16
C ILE A 142 4.27 -13.34 -6.18
N ASN A 143 4.36 -13.03 -7.48
CA ASN A 143 3.79 -13.84 -8.58
C ASN A 143 2.28 -14.10 -8.44
N ALA A 144 1.52 -13.18 -7.86
CA ALA A 144 0.07 -13.30 -7.76
C ALA A 144 -0.59 -13.06 -9.14
N ARG A 145 -1.53 -13.93 -9.54
CA ARG A 145 -2.23 -13.91 -10.84
C ARG A 145 -3.75 -13.77 -10.66
#